data_AF-A0A2N2KQD4-F1
#
_entry.id   AF-A0A2N2KQD4-F1
#
_cell.length_a   1.000
_cell.length_b   1.000
_cell.length_c   1.000
_cell.angle_alpha   90.00
_cell.angle_beta   90.00
_cell.angle_gamma   90.00
#
_symmetry.space_group_name_H-M   'P 1'
#
loop_
_entity.id
_entity.type
_entity.pdbx_description
1 polymer ?
#
loop_
_entity_poly.entity_id
_entity_poly.type
_entity_poly.pdbx_seq_one_letter_code
_entity_poly.pdbx_strand_id
1 'polypeptide(L)'
;MKKTIQTMLLVAFVILTTASFSFAQFNAADGGTFPYFHLGCLIVGGLIIVSIKQKYSKLYLSEAIGSFALYTFLIALFTAPVVDALKTLIN
;
A
#
# COMPACT_ATOMS: atom_id res chain seq x y z
N MET A 1 21.99 14.67 -1.91
CA MET A 1 21.08 15.08 -0.82
C MET A 1 19.62 15.16 -1.27
N LYS A 2 19.26 15.87 -2.36
CA LYS A 2 17.86 15.92 -2.86
C LYS A 2 17.25 14.53 -3.16
N LYS A 3 18.02 13.63 -3.79
CA LYS A 3 17.57 12.25 -4.10
C LYS A 3 17.32 11.41 -2.84
N THR A 4 18.20 11.51 -1.84
CA THR A 4 18.08 10.77 -0.56
C THR A 4 16.84 11.20 0.22
N ILE A 5 16.56 12.51 0.29
CA ILE A 5 15.35 13.04 0.94
C ILE A 5 14.08 12.54 0.24
N GLN A 6 14.07 12.53 -1.11
CA GLN A 6 12.94 11.98 -1.87
C GLN A 6 12.72 10.49 -1.60
N THR A 7 13.79 9.68 -1.59
CA THR A 7 13.66 8.25 -1.28
C THR A 7 13.19 8.02 0.15
N MET A 8 13.66 8.82 1.12
CA MET A 8 13.21 8.75 2.50
C MET A 8 11.72 9.07 2.64
N LEU A 9 11.23 10.10 1.95
CA LEU A 9 9.80 10.44 1.89
C LEU A 9 8.97 9.31 1.29
N LEU A 10 9.45 8.67 0.20
CA LEU A 10 8.77 7.53 -0.39
C LEU A 10 8.68 6.35 0.60
N VAL A 11 9.78 6.04 1.30
CA VAL A 11 9.80 4.97 2.31
C VAL A 11 8.83 5.27 3.45
N ALA A 12 8.83 6.50 3.97
CA ALA A 12 7.89 6.91 5.00
C ALA A 12 6.43 6.78 4.54
N PHE A 13 6.14 7.19 3.30
CA PHE A 13 4.82 7.01 2.70
C PHE A 13 4.42 5.54 2.62
N VAL A 14 5.30 4.67 2.10
CA VAL A 14 5.06 3.22 2.00
C VAL A 14 4.73 2.63 3.37
N ILE A 15 5.53 2.94 4.39
CA ILE A 15 5.32 2.43 5.76
C ILE A 15 3.97 2.91 6.31
N LEU A 16 3.67 4.21 6.20
CA LEU A 16 2.42 4.77 6.70
C LEU A 16 1.20 4.17 5.98
N THR A 17 1.26 4.01 4.67
CA THR A 17 0.17 3.41 3.89
C THR A 17 -0.04 1.94 4.25
N THR A 18 1.03 1.15 4.40
CA THR A 18 0.92 -0.25 4.84
C THR A 18 0.42 -0.38 6.28
N ALA A 19 0.83 0.52 7.18
CA ALA A 19 0.33 0.58 8.55
C ALA A 19 -1.16 0.92 8.58
N SER A 20 -1.60 1.93 7.82
CA SER A 20 -3.00 2.32 7.67
C SER A 20 -3.86 1.18 7.13
N PHE A 21 -3.38 0.46 6.10
CA PHE A 21 -4.06 -0.73 5.60
C PHE A 21 -4.24 -1.79 6.69
N SER A 22 -3.16 -2.11 7.41
CA SER A 22 -3.18 -3.13 8.47
C SER A 22 -4.15 -2.76 9.58
N PHE A 23 -4.14 -1.49 9.99
CA PHE A 23 -5.07 -0.97 11.00
C PHE A 23 -6.52 -1.03 10.52
N ALA A 24 -6.82 -0.55 9.30
CA ALA A 24 -8.17 -0.57 8.76
C ALA A 24 -8.73 -2.00 8.65
N GLN A 25 -7.92 -2.93 8.15
CA GLN A 25 -8.31 -4.33 8.03
C GLN A 25 -8.48 -5.01 9.39
N PHE A 26 -7.66 -4.68 10.39
CA PHE A 26 -7.81 -5.23 11.74
C PHE A 26 -9.13 -4.82 12.39
N ASN A 27 -9.59 -3.59 12.17
CA ASN A 27 -10.84 -3.09 12.73
C ASN A 27 -12.07 -3.59 11.94
N ALA A 28 -11.91 -3.91 10.65
CA ALA A 28 -12.99 -4.36 9.78
C ALA A 28 -13.09 -5.89 9.67
N ALA A 29 -12.02 -6.63 10.00
CA ALA A 29 -11.99 -8.07 9.98
C ALA A 29 -12.52 -8.65 11.28
N ASP A 30 -13.45 -9.61 11.17
CA ASP A 30 -13.76 -10.52 12.26
C ASP A 30 -12.56 -11.45 12.53
N GLY A 31 -12.46 -12.01 13.73
CA GLY A 31 -11.25 -12.62 14.32
C GLY A 31 -10.48 -13.71 13.54
N GLY A 32 -10.89 -14.07 12.32
CA GLY A 32 -10.18 -14.95 11.41
C GLY A 32 -10.03 -14.47 9.95
N THR A 33 -10.52 -13.29 9.57
CA THR A 33 -10.54 -12.84 8.16
C THR A 33 -9.43 -11.84 7.80
N PHE A 34 -8.45 -11.65 8.69
CA PHE A 34 -7.36 -10.71 8.45
C PHE A 34 -6.53 -11.10 7.20
N PRO A 35 -6.34 -10.19 6.24
CA PRO A 35 -5.76 -10.53 4.94
C PRO A 35 -4.22 -10.52 4.97
N TYR A 36 -3.60 -11.50 5.62
CA TYR A 36 -2.13 -11.61 5.76
C TYR A 36 -1.38 -11.64 4.43
N PHE A 37 -1.93 -12.33 3.43
CA PHE A 37 -1.32 -12.41 2.10
C PHE A 37 -1.25 -11.02 1.43
N HIS A 38 -2.33 -10.24 1.51
CA HIS A 38 -2.41 -8.89 0.95
C HIS A 38 -1.44 -7.94 1.67
N LEU A 39 -1.31 -8.07 2.99
CA LEU A 39 -0.31 -7.34 3.77
C LEU A 39 1.11 -7.68 3.31
N GLY A 40 1.42 -8.97 3.10
CA GLY A 40 2.69 -9.42 2.55
C GLY A 40 2.96 -8.83 1.16
N CYS A 41 1.95 -8.82 0.28
CA CYS A 41 2.04 -8.18 -1.03
C CYS A 41 2.36 -6.69 -0.94
N LEU A 42 1.74 -5.94 -0.01
CA LEU A 42 2.06 -4.52 0.19
C LEU A 42 3.50 -4.29 0.63
N ILE A 43 4.01 -5.13 1.55
CA ILE A 43 5.41 -5.05 1.99
C ILE A 43 6.35 -5.30 0.82
N VAL A 44 6.15 -6.39 0.07
CA VAL A 44 7.00 -6.74 -1.07
C VAL A 44 6.90 -5.69 -2.17
N GLY A 45 5.69 -5.25 -2.52
CA GLY A 45 5.47 -4.20 -3.52
C GLY A 45 6.08 -2.85 -3.10
N GLY A 46 6.05 -2.53 -1.81
CA GLY A 46 6.71 -1.35 -1.23
C GLY A 46 8.23 -1.41 -1.38
N LEU A 47 8.83 -2.57 -1.10
CA LEU A 47 10.26 -2.80 -1.30
C LEU A 47 10.65 -2.69 -2.80
N ILE A 48 9.82 -3.23 -3.69
CA ILE A 48 10.05 -3.16 -5.14
C ILE A 48 10.02 -1.70 -5.61
N ILE A 49 9.01 -0.92 -5.22
CA ILE A 49 8.88 0.46 -5.71
C ILE A 49 10.00 1.37 -5.20
N VAL A 50 10.42 1.18 -3.95
CA VAL A 50 11.58 1.87 -3.38
C VAL A 50 12.85 1.48 -4.12
N SER A 51 13.03 0.19 -4.43
CA SER A 51 14.17 -0.30 -5.21
C SER A 51 14.23 0.31 -6.61
N ILE A 52 13.08 0.42 -7.29
CA ILE A 52 12.97 1.06 -8.60
C ILE A 52 13.33 2.55 -8.50
N LYS A 53 12.79 3.30 -7.53
CA LYS A 53 13.12 4.73 -7.33
C LYS A 53 14.60 4.95 -7.01
N GLN A 54 15.22 4.04 -6.27
CA GLN A 54 16.67 4.11 -6.00
C GLN A 54 17.48 3.89 -7.28
N LYS A 55 17.15 2.85 -8.06
CA LYS A 55 17.84 2.48 -9.30
C LYS A 55 17.67 3.52 -10.41
N TYR A 56 16.46 4.04 -10.61
CA TYR A 56 16.14 4.95 -11.72
C TYR A 56 15.94 6.39 -11.22
N SER A 57 16.96 7.23 -11.44
CA SER A 57 16.94 8.64 -10.99
C SER A 57 15.91 9.51 -11.70
N LYS A 58 15.52 9.15 -12.93
CA LYS A 58 14.53 9.88 -13.75
C LYS A 58 13.08 9.65 -13.31
N LEU A 59 12.80 8.63 -12.51
CA LEU A 59 11.46 8.38 -11.97
C LEU A 59 11.10 9.50 -10.99
N TYR A 60 9.99 10.20 -11.23
CA TYR A 60 9.54 11.26 -10.33
C TYR A 60 9.00 10.66 -9.02
N LEU A 61 9.10 11.44 -7.93
CA LEU A 61 8.60 11.01 -6.62
C LEU A 61 7.07 10.84 -6.63
N SER A 62 6.35 11.75 -7.30
CA SER A 62 4.90 11.68 -7.47
C SER A 62 4.46 10.41 -8.20
N GLU A 63 5.18 9.99 -9.24
CA GLU A 63 4.91 8.74 -9.96
C GLU A 63 5.07 7.53 -9.05
N ALA A 64 6.16 7.45 -8.28
CA ALA A 64 6.40 6.35 -7.34
C ALA A 64 5.31 6.28 -6.25
N ILE A 65 4.93 7.43 -5.68
CA ILE A 65 3.86 7.52 -4.69
C ILE A 65 2.51 7.12 -5.31
N GLY A 66 2.18 7.65 -6.48
CA GLY A 66 0.93 7.36 -7.18
C GLY A 66 0.81 5.89 -7.55
N SER A 67 1.88 5.28 -8.07
CA SER A 67 1.92 3.85 -8.38
C SER A 67 1.74 2.98 -7.13
N PHE A 68 2.37 3.33 -6.01
CA PHE A 68 2.17 2.57 -4.76
C PHE A 68 0.76 2.75 -4.19
N ALA A 69 0.18 3.96 -4.30
CA ALA A 69 -1.18 4.24 -3.87
C ALA A 69 -2.21 3.43 -4.67
N LEU A 70 -2.07 3.40 -5.99
CA LEU A 70 -2.93 2.59 -6.87
C LEU A 70 -2.76 1.09 -6.61
N TYR A 71 -1.53 0.64 -6.40
CA TYR A 71 -1.25 -0.75 -6.02
C TYR A 71 -1.93 -1.12 -4.70
N THR A 72 -1.84 -0.24 -3.69
CA THR A 72 -2.50 -0.46 -2.39
C THR A 72 -4.01 -0.52 -2.53
N PHE A 73 -4.59 0.41 -3.31
CA PHE A 73 -6.01 0.44 -3.57
C PHE A 73 -6.49 -0.84 -4.25
N LEU A 74 -5.78 -1.30 -5.29
CA LEU A 74 -6.08 -2.55 -5.98
C LEU A 74 -6.06 -3.73 -5.02
N ILE A 75 -5.03 -3.85 -4.19
CA ILE A 75 -4.93 -4.91 -3.18
C ILE A 75 -6.07 -4.85 -2.17
N ALA A 76 -6.42 -3.66 -1.69
CA ALA A 76 -7.47 -3.48 -0.70
C ALA A 76 -8.84 -3.94 -1.21
N LEU A 77 -9.15 -3.67 -2.48
CA LEU A 77 -10.42 -4.07 -3.10
C LEU A 77 -10.65 -5.59 -3.10
N PHE A 78 -9.60 -6.41 -3.06
CA PHE A 78 -9.71 -7.87 -3.07
C PHE A 78 -9.64 -8.49 -1.67
N THR A 79 -9.76 -7.69 -0.61
CA THR A 79 -9.88 -8.19 0.77
C THR A 79 -11.33 -8.44 1.15
N ALA A 80 -11.59 -9.50 1.95
CA ALA A 80 -12.94 -9.83 2.38
C ALA A 80 -13.68 -8.65 3.05
N PRO A 81 -13.08 -7.92 4.03
CA PRO A 81 -13.78 -6.79 4.67
C PRO A 81 -14.18 -5.67 3.70
N VAL A 82 -13.34 -5.39 2.68
CA VAL A 82 -13.63 -4.33 1.70
C VAL A 82 -14.67 -4.78 0.69
N VAL A 83 -14.60 -6.03 0.23
CA VAL A 83 -15.61 -6.61 -0.66
C VAL A 83 -16.99 -6.59 0.02
N ASP A 84 -17.05 -6.95 1.30
CA ASP A 84 -18.31 -6.96 2.04
C ASP A 84 -18.84 -5.53 2.26
N ALA A 85 -17.98 -4.57 2.59
CA ALA A 85 -18.35 -3.15 2.65
C ALA A 85 -18.90 -2.63 1.30
N LEU A 86 -18.32 -3.04 0.18
CA LEU A 86 -18.81 -2.68 -1.16
C LEU A 86 -20.18 -3.29 -1.46
N LYS A 87 -20.43 -4.55 -1.06
CA LYS A 87 -21.74 -5.16 -1.21
C LYS A 87 -22.80 -4.37 -0.45
N THR A 88 -22.51 -3.95 0.79
CA THR A 88 -23.42 -3.13 1.60
C THR A 88 -23.66 -1.74 1.01
N LEU A 89 -22.71 -1.17 0.28
CA LEU A 89 -22.88 0.14 -0.37
C LEU A 89 -23.81 0.08 -1.59
N ILE A 90 -23.75 -1.02 -2.35
CA ILE A 90 -24.51 -1.19 -3.60
C ILE A 90 -25.96 -1.63 -3.33
N ASN A 91 -26.16 -2.38 -2.24
CA ASN A 91 -27.44 -2.98 -1.87
C ASN A 91 -28.29 -2.03 -1.01
#